data_AF-A0A553ACG5-F1
#
_entry.id   AF-A0A553ACG5-F1
#
_cell.length_a   1.000
_cell.length_b   1.000
_cell.length_c   1.000
_cell.angle_alpha   90.00
_cell.angle_beta   90.00
_cell.angle_gamma   90.00
#
_symmetry.space_group_name_H-M   'P 1'
#
loop_
_entity.id
_entity.type
_entity.pdbx_description
1 polymer ?
#
loop_
_entity_poly.entity_id
_entity_poly.type
_entity_poly.pdbx_seq_one_letter_code
_entity_poly.pdbx_strand_id
1 'polypeptide(L)'
;MKKTILFLLFSTFAMAQSTVEIRIVNASFGQPLFNYTVNQTTESNDAVLNAIFQTHHVYSYIPKGGHPYPNYANKVMEAQCNNCNLNQLALDLQSYSTVVAAAKVSTYGYFKDALRLQLFNLNYGIPTGTNNNIIVTNDAGLNQIFQNYNVFYYTQSFPYASIGSSLLRVFDVVCNCDNTLLKTALDNYNTLVDHAEYINAAYLLGNSQFDLSKTTIYPNPFEDTFNINGTEGIINYTVLDNTGKQIINTKLKSELDNFSPQLNSGLYILKLQFENGQNANYKLVKK
;
A
#
# COMPACT_ATOMS: atom_id res chain seq x y z
N MET A 1 47.06 27.63 -20.87
CA MET A 1 45.63 27.32 -21.14
C MET A 1 45.17 26.24 -20.17
N LYS A 2 44.52 26.62 -19.07
CA LYS A 2 43.94 25.66 -18.10
C LYS A 2 42.57 25.23 -18.64
N LYS A 3 42.41 23.95 -18.98
CA LYS A 3 41.13 23.36 -19.34
C LYS A 3 40.36 23.08 -18.05
N THR A 4 39.35 23.89 -17.77
CA THR A 4 38.37 23.62 -16.72
C THR A 4 37.42 22.55 -17.24
N ILE A 5 37.54 21.34 -16.69
CA ILE A 5 36.59 20.25 -16.96
C ILE A 5 35.34 20.55 -16.12
N LEU A 6 34.24 20.89 -16.79
CA LEU A 6 32.92 21.03 -16.19
C LEU A 6 32.35 19.63 -15.95
N PHE A 7 32.42 19.15 -14.70
CA PHE A 7 31.77 17.92 -14.28
C PHE A 7 30.27 18.18 -14.19
N LEU A 8 29.51 17.73 -15.20
CA LEU A 8 28.06 17.61 -15.14
C LEU A 8 27.71 16.49 -14.15
N LEU A 9 27.51 16.87 -12.88
CA LEU A 9 26.83 16.05 -11.89
C LEU A 9 25.37 15.90 -12.33
N PHE A 10 25.06 14.83 -13.07
CA PHE A 10 23.71 14.30 -13.15
C PHE A 10 23.32 13.79 -11.76
N SER A 11 22.83 14.69 -10.93
CA SER A 11 22.08 14.33 -9.73
C SER A 11 20.79 13.67 -10.20
N THR A 12 20.65 12.37 -9.91
CA THR A 12 19.38 11.67 -10.02
C THR A 12 18.42 12.28 -8.99
N PHE A 13 17.74 13.35 -9.37
CA PHE A 13 16.57 13.85 -8.65
C PHE A 13 15.48 12.77 -8.74
N ALA A 14 15.43 11.88 -7.76
CA ALA A 14 14.21 11.16 -7.45
C ALA A 14 13.20 12.21 -6.98
N MET A 15 12.37 12.71 -7.89
CA MET A 15 11.27 13.62 -7.56
C MET A 15 10.30 12.88 -6.63
N ALA A 16 10.33 13.22 -5.34
CA ALA A 16 9.31 12.75 -4.41
C ALA A 16 7.95 13.28 -4.90
N GLN A 17 7.04 12.37 -5.29
CA GLN A 17 5.73 12.76 -5.80
C GLN A 17 4.89 13.34 -4.65
N SER A 18 4.42 14.57 -4.82
CA SER A 18 3.57 15.24 -3.83
C SER A 18 2.11 14.82 -4.03
N THR A 19 1.40 14.59 -2.93
CA THR A 19 0.01 14.10 -2.90
C THR A 19 -0.79 14.87 -1.86
N VAL A 20 -2.08 14.57 -1.71
CA VAL A 20 -2.88 15.00 -0.55
C VAL A 20 -3.22 13.77 0.28
N GLU A 21 -2.80 13.77 1.54
CA GLU A 21 -3.28 12.80 2.52
C GLU A 21 -4.62 13.27 3.07
N ILE A 22 -5.61 12.39 3.05
CA ILE A 22 -6.98 12.65 3.50
C ILE A 22 -7.28 11.69 4.63
N ARG A 23 -7.70 12.21 5.77
CA ARG A 23 -8.29 11.42 6.85
C ARG A 23 -9.79 11.64 6.84
N ILE A 24 -10.57 10.58 6.65
CA ILE A 24 -12.03 10.65 6.72
C ILE A 24 -12.53 10.49 8.16
N VAL A 25 -13.68 11.08 8.48
CA VAL A 25 -14.28 11.03 9.83
C VAL A 25 -14.71 9.62 10.22
N ASN A 26 -15.29 8.89 9.26
CA ASN A 26 -15.88 7.58 9.46
C ASN A 26 -15.63 6.71 8.23
N ALA A 27 -15.21 5.47 8.45
CA ALA A 27 -14.97 4.51 7.38
C ALA A 27 -16.22 4.15 6.55
N SER A 28 -17.43 4.56 6.94
CA SER A 28 -18.64 4.39 6.13
C SER A 28 -18.79 5.43 5.00
N PHE A 29 -18.12 6.57 5.07
CA PHE A 29 -18.28 7.68 4.11
C PHE A 29 -16.93 8.13 3.54
N GLY A 30 -16.89 8.45 2.25
CA GLY A 30 -15.68 8.80 1.54
C GLY A 30 -14.74 7.63 1.26
N GLN A 31 -15.19 6.38 1.36
CA GLN A 31 -14.36 5.22 0.98
C GLN A 31 -14.17 5.15 -0.53
N PRO A 32 -12.97 4.77 -1.01
CA PRO A 32 -12.73 4.53 -2.43
C PRO A 32 -13.65 3.42 -2.98
N LEU A 33 -14.30 3.68 -4.12
CA LEU A 33 -15.01 2.67 -4.89
C LEU A 33 -14.05 2.05 -5.90
N PHE A 34 -13.44 0.93 -5.52
CA PHE A 34 -12.51 0.24 -6.41
C PHE A 34 -13.22 -0.38 -7.61
N ASN A 35 -12.61 -0.21 -8.78
CA ASN A 35 -12.88 -1.04 -9.94
C ASN A 35 -11.83 -2.16 -9.98
N TYR A 36 -12.26 -3.42 -10.07
CA TYR A 36 -11.41 -4.62 -9.94
C TYR A 36 -10.22 -4.68 -10.93
N THR A 37 -10.22 -3.83 -11.95
CA THR A 37 -9.18 -3.73 -12.98
C THR A 37 -7.98 -2.86 -12.61
N VAL A 38 -8.14 -1.89 -11.69
CA VAL A 38 -7.06 -0.98 -11.26
C VAL A 38 -7.18 -0.68 -9.77
N ASN A 39 -6.12 -0.87 -8.99
CA ASN A 39 -6.11 -0.55 -7.54
C ASN A 39 -6.08 0.95 -7.24
N GLN A 40 -6.57 1.74 -8.19
CA GLN A 40 -6.70 3.18 -8.12
C GLN A 40 -8.09 3.50 -8.63
N THR A 41 -8.80 4.36 -7.92
CA THR A 41 -10.09 4.87 -8.35
C THR A 41 -10.06 6.39 -8.28
N THR A 42 -10.95 7.04 -9.01
CA THR A 42 -11.22 8.48 -8.86
C THR A 42 -12.51 8.74 -8.10
N GLU A 43 -13.16 7.67 -7.65
CA GLU A 43 -14.48 7.71 -7.07
C GLU A 43 -14.46 7.22 -5.62
N SER A 44 -15.27 7.88 -4.82
CA SER A 44 -15.64 7.49 -3.48
C SER A 44 -17.13 7.17 -3.40
N ASN A 45 -17.56 6.58 -2.30
CA ASN A 45 -18.97 6.39 -2.01
C ASN A 45 -19.71 7.67 -1.55
N ASP A 46 -19.09 8.85 -1.72
CA ASP A 46 -19.67 10.16 -1.40
C ASP A 46 -19.66 11.10 -2.62
N ALA A 47 -20.85 11.61 -2.99
CA ALA A 47 -21.02 12.40 -4.20
C ALA A 47 -20.36 13.78 -4.14
N VAL A 48 -20.32 14.42 -2.97
CA VAL A 48 -19.71 15.75 -2.80
C VAL A 48 -18.19 15.65 -2.86
N LEU A 49 -17.62 14.62 -2.23
CA LEU A 49 -16.20 14.31 -2.32
C LEU A 49 -15.79 14.05 -3.78
N ASN A 50 -16.62 13.32 -4.55
CA ASN A 50 -16.39 13.08 -5.97
C ASN A 50 -16.41 14.38 -6.80
N ALA A 51 -17.28 15.33 -6.47
CA ALA A 51 -17.30 16.65 -7.13
C ALA A 51 -16.02 17.46 -6.86
N ILE A 52 -15.48 17.39 -5.64
CA ILE A 52 -14.17 17.98 -5.31
C ILE A 52 -13.07 17.32 -6.14
N PHE A 53 -13.03 15.99 -6.19
CA PHE A 53 -12.04 15.24 -6.98
C PHE A 53 -12.08 15.58 -8.47
N GLN A 54 -13.27 15.70 -9.06
CA GLN A 54 -13.45 16.11 -10.46
C GLN A 54 -12.94 17.53 -10.71
N THR A 55 -13.27 18.47 -9.81
CA THR A 55 -12.83 19.88 -9.90
C THR A 55 -11.31 20.01 -9.89
N HIS A 56 -10.63 19.17 -9.12
CA HIS A 56 -9.17 19.19 -8.96
C HIS A 56 -8.44 18.17 -9.85
N HIS A 57 -9.13 17.52 -10.78
CA HIS A 57 -8.54 16.51 -11.67
C HIS A 57 -7.76 15.42 -10.92
N VAL A 58 -8.32 14.94 -9.81
CA VAL A 58 -7.79 13.79 -9.06
C VAL A 58 -7.91 12.55 -9.95
N TYR A 59 -6.79 11.89 -10.24
CA TYR A 59 -6.73 10.67 -11.05
C TYR A 59 -6.52 9.41 -10.20
N SER A 60 -6.19 9.56 -8.92
CA SER A 60 -5.98 8.44 -8.00
C SER A 60 -6.46 8.80 -6.62
N TYR A 61 -7.26 7.93 -6.03
CA TYR A 61 -7.77 7.98 -4.67
C TYR A 61 -7.73 6.58 -4.09
N ILE A 62 -6.84 6.36 -3.11
CA ILE A 62 -6.53 5.02 -2.60
C ILE A 62 -6.35 5.00 -1.08
N PRO A 63 -6.65 3.89 -0.40
CA PRO A 63 -6.42 3.75 1.02
C PRO A 63 -4.94 3.60 1.35
N LYS A 64 -4.53 4.26 2.43
CA LYS A 64 -3.22 4.12 3.05
C LYS A 64 -3.35 3.18 4.26
N GLY A 65 -2.90 1.95 4.09
CA GLY A 65 -2.89 0.95 5.14
C GLY A 65 -1.68 1.07 6.07
N GLY A 66 -1.79 0.50 7.28
CA GLY A 66 -0.65 0.39 8.20
C GLY A 66 -0.37 1.62 9.08
N HIS A 67 -1.35 2.53 9.23
CA HIS A 67 -1.21 3.64 10.17
C HIS A 67 -1.06 3.12 11.62
N PRO A 68 -0.07 3.58 12.41
CA PRO A 68 0.23 2.99 13.73
C PRO A 68 -0.84 3.26 14.78
N TYR A 69 -1.60 4.36 14.67
CA TYR A 69 -2.73 4.62 15.56
C TYR A 69 -3.97 3.82 15.13
N PRO A 70 -4.47 2.86 15.94
CA PRO A 70 -5.54 1.94 15.52
C PRO A 70 -6.85 2.63 15.15
N ASN A 71 -7.18 3.76 15.77
CA ASN A 71 -8.43 4.49 15.49
C ASN A 71 -8.45 5.13 14.09
N TYR A 72 -7.31 5.21 13.40
CA TYR A 72 -7.20 5.68 12.01
C TYR A 72 -7.16 4.53 11.00
N ALA A 73 -7.25 3.27 11.45
CA ALA A 73 -7.35 2.13 10.55
C ALA A 73 -8.51 2.33 9.55
N ASN A 74 -8.21 2.15 8.25
CA ASN A 74 -9.14 2.33 7.14
C ASN A 74 -9.74 3.74 6.99
N LYS A 75 -9.13 4.76 7.62
CA LYS A 75 -9.58 6.16 7.54
C LYS A 75 -8.58 7.08 6.85
N VAL A 76 -7.39 6.60 6.51
CA VAL A 76 -6.36 7.41 5.86
C VAL A 76 -6.29 7.02 4.39
N MET A 77 -6.34 8.03 3.53
CA MET A 77 -6.40 7.90 2.08
C MET A 77 -5.35 8.82 1.47
N GLU A 78 -5.01 8.53 0.22
CA GLU A 78 -4.14 9.35 -0.61
C GLU A 78 -4.89 9.76 -1.86
N ALA A 79 -4.85 11.06 -2.18
CA ALA A 79 -5.32 11.60 -3.44
C ALA A 79 -4.14 12.14 -4.26
N GLN A 80 -4.10 11.76 -5.53
CA GLN A 80 -3.14 12.26 -6.52
C GLN A 80 -3.90 12.94 -7.65
N CYS A 81 -3.35 14.05 -8.13
CA CYS A 81 -3.95 14.85 -9.19
C CYS A 81 -2.90 15.23 -10.22
N ASN A 82 -3.33 15.45 -11.46
CA ASN A 82 -2.46 15.91 -12.53
C ASN A 82 -2.47 17.43 -12.58
N ASN A 83 -1.30 18.06 -12.40
CA ASN A 83 -1.12 19.51 -12.49
C ASN A 83 -2.10 20.34 -11.61
N CYS A 84 -2.58 19.79 -10.49
CA CYS A 84 -3.49 20.53 -9.61
C CYS A 84 -2.74 21.31 -8.52
N ASN A 85 -3.40 22.36 -8.02
CA ASN A 85 -2.92 23.08 -6.84
C ASN A 85 -3.25 22.25 -5.59
N LEU A 86 -2.27 21.47 -5.11
CA LEU A 86 -2.44 20.59 -3.94
C LEU A 86 -2.88 21.33 -2.67
N ASN A 87 -2.46 22.59 -2.50
CA ASN A 87 -2.89 23.40 -1.35
C ASN A 87 -4.38 23.74 -1.46
N GLN A 88 -4.86 24.12 -2.65
CA GLN A 88 -6.28 24.39 -2.86
C GLN A 88 -7.12 23.12 -2.72
N LEU A 89 -6.67 21.99 -3.26
CA LEU A 89 -7.33 20.69 -3.07
C LEU A 89 -7.44 20.36 -1.57
N ALA A 90 -6.35 20.50 -0.81
CA ALA A 90 -6.37 20.27 0.64
C ALA A 90 -7.33 21.21 1.38
N LEU A 91 -7.40 22.49 1.01
CA LEU A 91 -8.34 23.46 1.60
C LEU A 91 -9.80 23.11 1.31
N ASP A 92 -10.12 22.78 0.07
CA ASP A 92 -11.48 22.42 -0.34
C ASP A 92 -11.92 21.13 0.37
N LEU A 93 -11.03 20.14 0.49
CA LEU A 93 -11.28 18.92 1.27
C LEU A 93 -11.49 19.22 2.76
N GLN A 94 -10.65 20.07 3.36
CA GLN A 94 -10.81 20.48 4.77
C GLN A 94 -12.14 21.20 5.01
N SER A 95 -12.65 21.94 4.02
CA SER A 95 -13.96 22.60 4.12
C SER A 95 -15.12 21.59 4.17
N TYR A 96 -14.94 20.40 3.60
CA TYR A 96 -15.92 19.31 3.60
C TYR A 96 -15.83 18.42 4.85
N SER A 97 -15.94 19.06 6.02
CA SER A 97 -15.73 18.46 7.34
C SER A 97 -16.72 17.34 7.72
N THR A 98 -17.84 17.20 6.99
CA THR A 98 -18.81 16.11 7.21
C THR A 98 -18.25 14.75 6.83
N VAL A 99 -17.28 14.69 5.92
CA VAL A 99 -16.59 13.45 5.50
C VAL A 99 -15.10 13.51 5.78
N VAL A 100 -14.47 14.68 5.65
CA VAL A 100 -13.02 14.86 5.81
C VAL A 100 -12.70 15.37 7.21
N ALA A 101 -12.03 14.55 8.02
CA ALA A 101 -11.52 14.94 9.32
C ALA A 101 -10.23 15.76 9.25
N ALA A 102 -9.40 15.50 8.22
CA ALA A 102 -8.21 16.29 7.92
C ALA A 102 -7.80 16.07 6.47
N ALA A 103 -7.20 17.08 5.83
CA ALA A 103 -6.50 16.91 4.57
C ALA A 103 -5.20 17.72 4.59
N LYS A 104 -4.09 17.17 4.13
CA LYS A 104 -2.79 17.84 4.13
C LYS A 104 -2.01 17.49 2.87
N VAL A 105 -1.27 18.46 2.32
CA VAL A 105 -0.25 18.16 1.32
C VAL A 105 0.79 17.25 1.96
N SER A 106 1.09 16.14 1.28
CA SER A 106 1.98 15.10 1.76
C SER A 106 2.91 14.62 0.65
N THR A 107 3.82 13.74 1.03
CA THR A 107 4.65 12.98 0.10
C THR A 107 4.06 11.60 -0.07
N TYR A 108 4.06 11.11 -1.31
CA TYR A 108 3.67 9.74 -1.62
C TYR A 108 4.37 8.74 -0.69
N GLY A 109 3.61 7.79 -0.15
CA GLY A 109 4.17 6.65 0.57
C GLY A 109 4.36 6.81 2.07
N TYR A 110 4.21 8.01 2.66
CA TYR A 110 4.43 8.22 4.10
C TYR A 110 3.23 8.86 4.78
N PHE A 111 2.95 8.49 6.03
CA PHE A 111 1.94 9.19 6.83
C PHE A 111 2.42 10.59 7.23
N LYS A 112 1.59 11.62 7.14
CA LYS A 112 2.01 13.01 7.42
C LYS A 112 1.99 13.37 8.90
N ASP A 113 1.39 12.51 9.72
CA ASP A 113 1.19 12.69 11.15
C ASP A 113 1.89 11.64 12.02
N ALA A 114 2.61 10.69 11.42
CA ALA A 114 3.27 9.59 12.13
C ALA A 114 4.77 9.49 11.85
N LEU A 115 5.51 9.05 12.87
CA LEU A 115 6.95 8.75 12.83
C LEU A 115 7.24 7.50 13.64
N ARG A 116 8.37 6.87 13.35
CA ARG A 116 8.98 5.85 14.20
C ARG A 116 10.20 6.44 14.87
N LEU A 117 10.28 6.34 16.19
CA LEU A 117 11.33 6.90 17.02
C LEU A 117 12.12 5.78 17.69
N GLN A 118 13.44 5.79 17.54
CA GLN A 118 14.32 4.91 18.32
C GLN A 118 15.01 5.72 19.42
N LEU A 119 14.99 5.18 20.65
CA LEU A 119 15.73 5.73 21.79
C LEU A 119 17.06 5.01 21.99
N PHE A 120 18.05 5.68 22.58
CA PHE A 120 19.31 5.04 22.95
C PHE A 120 19.15 3.98 24.05
N ASN A 121 18.25 4.20 25.01
CA ASN A 121 17.97 3.30 26.11
C ASN A 121 16.50 3.35 26.54
N LEU A 122 16.05 2.34 27.30
CA LEU A 122 14.65 2.21 27.75
C LEU A 122 14.35 2.87 29.09
N ASN A 123 15.34 3.46 29.76
CA ASN A 123 15.14 4.00 31.11
C ASN A 123 14.45 5.37 31.07
N TYR A 124 14.51 6.05 29.93
CA TYR A 124 13.96 7.39 29.71
C TYR A 124 13.05 7.39 28.49
N GLY A 125 12.16 8.38 28.39
CA GLY A 125 11.13 8.46 27.36
C GLY A 125 9.98 7.46 27.55
N ILE A 126 9.86 6.79 28.70
CA ILE A 126 8.76 5.86 28.97
C ILE A 126 7.47 6.66 29.18
N PRO A 127 6.35 6.33 28.51
CA PRO A 127 5.07 7.00 28.73
C PRO A 127 4.57 6.76 30.16
N THR A 128 4.23 7.84 30.86
CA THR A 128 3.73 7.84 32.25
C THR A 128 2.26 8.26 32.35
N GLY A 129 1.69 8.77 31.25
CA GLY A 129 0.29 9.15 31.18
C GLY A 129 0.04 10.16 30.07
N THR A 130 -1.03 10.94 30.23
CA THR A 130 -1.37 12.04 29.32
C THR A 130 -1.72 13.30 30.10
N ASN A 131 -1.51 14.46 29.48
CA ASN A 131 -1.98 15.75 29.95
C ASN A 131 -2.64 16.48 28.77
N ASN A 132 -3.92 16.82 28.87
CA ASN A 132 -4.70 17.41 27.78
C ASN A 132 -4.56 16.65 26.44
N ASN A 133 -4.66 15.32 26.49
CA ASN A 133 -4.47 14.40 25.36
C ASN A 133 -3.06 14.36 24.73
N ILE A 134 -2.09 15.05 25.32
CA ILE A 134 -0.69 14.97 24.92
C ILE A 134 0.00 13.92 25.79
N ILE A 135 0.83 13.07 25.19
CA ILE A 135 1.60 12.06 25.91
C ILE A 135 2.58 12.74 26.88
N VAL A 136 2.64 12.22 28.09
CA VAL A 136 3.66 12.56 29.09
C VAL A 136 4.55 11.34 29.31
N THR A 137 5.85 11.58 29.38
CA THR A 137 6.90 10.59 29.61
C THR A 137 7.69 10.93 30.88
N ASN A 138 8.57 10.01 31.29
CA ASN A 138 9.53 10.25 32.36
C ASN A 138 10.75 11.11 31.94
N ASP A 139 10.73 11.72 30.74
CA ASP A 139 11.78 12.62 30.27
C ASP A 139 11.25 14.03 29.96
N ALA A 140 11.87 15.06 30.53
CA ALA A 140 11.40 16.44 30.43
C ALA A 140 11.62 17.06 29.05
N GLY A 141 12.73 16.73 28.37
CA GLY A 141 13.03 17.26 27.04
C GLY A 141 12.07 16.71 25.99
N LEU A 142 11.81 15.41 26.05
CA LEU A 142 10.83 14.75 25.20
C LEU A 142 9.41 15.26 25.46
N ASN A 143 9.05 15.53 26.72
CA ASN A 143 7.76 16.15 27.06
C ASN A 143 7.60 17.54 26.43
N GLN A 144 8.66 18.35 26.39
CA GLN A 144 8.62 19.66 25.72
C GLN A 144 8.38 19.51 24.21
N ILE A 145 9.06 18.55 23.57
CA ILE A 145 8.84 18.24 22.15
C ILE A 145 7.40 17.77 21.92
N PHE A 146 6.91 16.82 22.73
CA PHE A 146 5.56 16.26 22.59
C PHE A 146 4.47 17.32 22.76
N GLN A 147 4.68 18.29 23.66
CA GLN A 147 3.80 19.44 23.83
C GLN A 147 3.82 20.35 22.59
N ASN A 148 5.00 20.74 22.12
CA ASN A 148 5.14 21.63 20.95
C ASN A 148 4.49 21.07 19.69
N TYR A 149 4.51 19.74 19.53
CA TYR A 149 3.99 19.05 18.35
C TYR A 149 2.66 18.33 18.59
N ASN A 150 2.02 18.49 19.74
CA ASN A 150 0.73 17.83 20.06
C ASN A 150 0.77 16.31 19.81
N VAL A 151 1.81 15.63 20.32
CA VAL A 151 1.94 14.18 20.23
C VAL A 151 0.93 13.51 21.17
N PHE A 152 -0.02 12.79 20.60
CA PHE A 152 -1.13 12.17 21.34
C PHE A 152 -1.07 10.64 21.37
N TYR A 153 -0.18 10.03 20.59
CA TYR A 153 0.04 8.59 20.58
C TYR A 153 1.53 8.30 20.61
N TYR A 154 1.94 7.42 21.52
CA TYR A 154 3.31 7.01 21.71
C TYR A 154 3.34 5.62 22.34
N THR A 155 3.70 4.60 21.55
CA THR A 155 3.71 3.20 22.03
C THR A 155 4.93 2.47 21.48
N GLN A 156 5.39 1.43 22.17
CA GLN A 156 6.41 0.55 21.63
C GLN A 156 5.90 -0.17 20.37
N SER A 157 6.68 -0.13 19.29
CA SER A 157 6.34 -0.77 18.02
C SER A 157 6.51 -2.30 18.08
N PHE A 158 7.46 -2.77 18.89
CA PHE A 158 7.81 -4.19 19.01
C PHE A 158 7.83 -4.67 20.48
N PRO A 159 6.69 -4.64 21.20
CA PRO A 159 6.64 -4.92 22.63
C PRO A 159 7.01 -6.38 22.99
N TYR A 160 6.96 -7.30 22.02
CA TYR A 160 7.28 -8.72 22.19
C TYR A 160 8.69 -9.10 21.74
N ALA A 161 9.55 -8.12 21.41
CA ALA A 161 10.93 -8.40 21.05
C ALA A 161 11.72 -8.98 22.23
N SER A 162 12.74 -9.78 21.93
CA SER A 162 13.59 -10.40 22.94
C SER A 162 14.26 -9.37 23.85
N ILE A 163 14.39 -9.70 25.14
CA ILE A 163 15.09 -8.86 26.11
C ILE A 163 16.50 -8.52 25.60
N GLY A 164 16.86 -7.23 25.66
CA GLY A 164 18.14 -6.72 25.16
C GLY A 164 18.15 -6.37 23.66
N SER A 165 17.09 -6.66 22.91
CA SER A 165 16.96 -6.23 21.52
C SER A 165 16.80 -4.72 21.40
N SER A 166 17.46 -4.11 20.42
CA SER A 166 17.25 -2.69 20.06
C SER A 166 15.81 -2.40 19.66
N LEU A 167 15.06 -3.40 19.17
CA LEU A 167 13.67 -3.27 18.76
C LEU A 167 12.73 -2.87 19.91
N LEU A 168 13.08 -3.19 21.16
CA LEU A 168 12.29 -2.75 22.32
C LEU A 168 12.32 -1.23 22.50
N ARG A 169 13.35 -0.55 21.97
CA ARG A 169 13.57 0.91 22.06
C ARG A 169 12.87 1.69 20.95
N VAL A 170 12.11 1.01 20.11
CA VAL A 170 11.44 1.61 18.95
C VAL A 170 9.98 1.88 19.31
N PHE A 171 9.55 3.11 19.08
CA PHE A 171 8.23 3.61 19.39
C PHE A 171 7.56 4.20 18.15
N ASP A 172 6.27 3.93 17.97
CA ASP A 172 5.44 4.64 17.00
C ASP A 172 4.88 5.90 17.66
N VAL A 173 5.04 7.03 16.98
CA VAL A 173 4.68 8.38 17.44
C VAL A 173 3.66 8.97 16.48
N VAL A 174 2.52 9.46 16.98
CA VAL A 174 1.52 10.18 16.15
C VAL A 174 1.17 11.51 16.79
N CYS A 175 1.07 12.53 15.93
CA CYS A 175 0.89 13.92 16.34
C CYS A 175 -0.24 14.61 15.57
N ASN A 176 -0.77 15.70 16.12
CA ASN A 176 -1.58 16.64 15.35
C ASN A 176 -0.67 17.76 14.78
N CYS A 177 0.30 17.39 13.96
CA CYS A 177 1.36 18.29 13.50
C CYS A 177 1.82 18.03 12.06
N ASP A 178 2.89 18.72 11.64
CA ASP A 178 3.71 18.32 10.50
C ASP A 178 4.84 17.41 11.01
N ASN A 179 4.83 16.15 10.59
CA ASN A 179 5.83 15.18 11.03
C ASN A 179 7.27 15.49 10.57
N THR A 180 7.46 16.31 9.54
CA THR A 180 8.80 16.74 9.11
C THR A 180 9.44 17.62 10.19
N LEU A 181 8.67 18.57 10.75
CA LEU A 181 9.15 19.44 11.82
C LEU A 181 9.36 18.66 13.12
N LEU A 182 8.44 17.74 13.45
CA LEU A 182 8.60 16.86 14.61
C LEU A 182 9.85 15.98 14.48
N LYS A 183 10.08 15.39 13.30
CA LYS A 183 11.26 14.57 13.03
C LYS A 183 12.54 15.38 13.25
N THR A 184 12.62 16.60 12.71
CA THR A 184 13.77 17.50 12.95
C THR A 184 13.98 17.80 14.44
N ALA A 185 12.91 18.05 15.20
CA ALA A 185 13.04 18.28 16.65
C ALA A 185 13.53 17.03 17.40
N LEU A 186 13.03 15.84 17.04
CA LEU A 186 13.44 14.57 17.63
C LEU A 186 14.90 14.23 17.28
N ASP A 187 15.30 14.35 16.01
CA ASP A 187 16.68 14.10 15.58
C ASP A 187 17.69 15.04 16.25
N ASN A 188 17.28 16.29 16.55
CA ASN A 188 18.10 17.24 17.28
C ASN A 188 18.19 16.92 18.79
N TYR A 189 17.30 16.10 19.34
CA TYR A 189 17.29 15.72 20.75
C TYR A 189 18.17 14.48 21.03
N ASN A 190 19.42 14.58 20.60
CA ASN A 190 20.43 13.51 20.61
C ASN A 190 20.88 13.01 22.00
N THR A 191 20.34 13.58 23.08
CA THR A 191 20.62 13.09 24.45
C THR A 191 19.84 11.81 24.77
N LEU A 192 18.70 11.59 24.11
CA LEU A 192 17.81 10.45 24.32
C LEU A 192 17.44 9.75 23.00
N VAL A 193 17.23 10.53 21.95
CA VAL A 193 16.81 10.03 20.63
C VAL A 193 18.03 9.58 19.83
N ASP A 194 18.00 8.33 19.38
CA ASP A 194 18.95 7.77 18.43
C ASP A 194 18.67 8.35 17.03
N HIS A 195 17.45 8.13 16.54
CA HIS A 195 16.95 8.71 15.30
C HIS A 195 15.43 8.59 15.21
N ALA A 196 14.81 9.41 14.35
CA ALA A 196 13.42 9.25 13.92
C ALA A 196 13.33 8.95 12.42
N GLU A 197 12.34 8.15 12.02
CA GLU A 197 12.09 7.76 10.63
C GLU A 197 10.62 7.96 10.25
N TYR A 198 10.36 8.15 8.96
CA TYR A 198 9.00 8.19 8.44
C TYR A 198 8.39 6.79 8.40
N ILE A 199 7.12 6.68 8.75
CA ILE A 199 6.38 5.41 8.62
C ILE A 199 5.80 5.34 7.21
N ASN A 200 6.17 4.27 6.51
CA ASN A 200 5.65 3.96 5.17
C ASN A 200 4.20 3.47 5.26
N ALA A 201 3.36 3.92 4.34
CA ALA A 201 2.03 3.39 4.13
C ALA A 201 2.11 2.08 3.33
N ALA A 202 1.24 1.14 3.68
CA ALA A 202 1.01 -0.07 2.91
C ALA A 202 -0.10 0.19 1.89
N TYR A 203 0.16 -0.13 0.62
CA TYR A 203 -0.82 -0.04 -0.45
C TYR A 203 -1.21 -1.44 -0.90
N LEU A 204 -2.51 -1.65 -1.12
CA LEU A 204 -3.01 -2.90 -1.69
C LEU A 204 -2.58 -2.97 -3.16
N LEU A 205 -1.65 -3.87 -3.44
CA LEU A 205 -1.31 -4.28 -4.79
C LEU A 205 -2.27 -5.41 -5.20
N GLY A 206 -3.38 -5.07 -5.84
CA GLY A 206 -4.23 -6.06 -6.49
C GLY A 206 -3.57 -6.60 -7.75
N ASN A 207 -3.44 -7.91 -7.80
CA ASN A 207 -3.46 -8.63 -9.06
C ASN A 207 -4.94 -8.81 -9.45
N SER A 208 -5.29 -8.46 -10.69
CA SER A 208 -6.60 -8.78 -11.28
C SER A 208 -6.86 -10.29 -11.40
N GLN A 209 -5.94 -11.13 -10.93
CA GLN A 209 -5.90 -12.56 -11.14
C GLN A 209 -5.51 -13.26 -9.82
N PHE A 210 -6.39 -13.20 -8.83
CA PHE A 210 -6.41 -14.19 -7.75
C PHE A 210 -7.68 -15.03 -7.92
N ASP A 211 -7.63 -15.97 -8.85
CA ASP A 211 -8.76 -16.84 -9.17
C ASP A 211 -8.63 -18.14 -8.35
N LEU A 212 -9.48 -18.27 -7.32
CA LEU A 212 -9.89 -19.57 -6.79
C LEU A 212 -10.97 -20.14 -7.72
N SER A 213 -10.71 -20.26 -9.03
CA SER A 213 -11.61 -20.99 -9.89
C SER A 213 -11.69 -22.42 -9.36
N LYS A 214 -12.89 -22.91 -9.04
CA LYS A 214 -13.13 -24.27 -8.53
C LYS A 214 -12.82 -25.36 -9.57
N THR A 215 -12.28 -24.97 -10.72
CA THR A 215 -11.87 -25.89 -11.76
C THR A 215 -10.69 -26.74 -11.30
N THR A 216 -10.85 -28.04 -11.36
CA THR A 216 -9.85 -29.04 -10.99
C THR A 216 -9.38 -29.77 -12.24
N ILE A 217 -8.09 -30.12 -12.27
CA ILE A 217 -7.49 -30.86 -13.37
C ILE A 217 -6.89 -32.15 -12.86
N TYR A 218 -7.32 -33.28 -13.40
CA TYR A 218 -6.87 -34.59 -12.98
C TYR A 218 -6.99 -35.67 -14.07
N PRO A 219 -6.12 -36.69 -14.08
CA PRO A 219 -4.93 -36.79 -13.23
C PRO A 219 -3.88 -35.74 -13.64
N ASN A 220 -3.05 -35.35 -12.68
CA ASN A 220 -1.88 -34.51 -12.93
C ASN A 220 -0.80 -34.91 -11.92
N PRO A 221 0.28 -35.61 -12.34
CA PRO A 221 0.70 -35.85 -13.72
C PRO A 221 -0.25 -36.74 -14.55
N PHE A 222 -0.26 -36.56 -15.88
CA PHE A 222 -1.06 -37.33 -16.82
C PHE A 222 -0.17 -38.12 -17.81
N GLU A 223 -0.71 -39.25 -18.29
CA GLU A 223 -0.16 -39.99 -19.43
C GLU A 223 -0.76 -39.37 -20.70
N ASP A 224 -1.86 -39.88 -21.24
CA ASP A 224 -2.39 -39.40 -22.54
C ASP A 224 -3.48 -38.33 -22.42
N THR A 225 -4.30 -38.39 -21.36
CA THR A 225 -5.47 -37.54 -21.20
C THR A 225 -5.59 -37.00 -19.78
N PHE A 226 -6.25 -35.85 -19.65
CA PHE A 226 -6.63 -35.26 -18.38
C PHE A 226 -8.04 -34.67 -18.47
N ASN A 227 -8.72 -34.65 -17.33
CA ASN A 227 -10.04 -34.07 -17.17
C ASN A 227 -9.95 -32.67 -16.60
N ILE A 228 -10.89 -31.82 -17.01
CA ILE A 228 -11.08 -30.48 -16.48
C ILE A 228 -12.51 -30.46 -15.93
N ASN A 229 -12.65 -30.34 -14.62
CA ASN A 229 -13.97 -30.32 -13.97
C ASN A 229 -14.17 -28.98 -13.27
N GLY A 230 -15.22 -28.24 -13.62
CA GLY A 230 -15.53 -26.93 -13.08
C GLY A 230 -17.00 -26.58 -13.27
N THR A 231 -17.46 -25.53 -12.60
CA THR A 231 -18.85 -25.06 -12.68
C THR A 231 -19.08 -24.08 -13.83
N GLU A 232 -18.00 -23.49 -14.34
CA GLU A 232 -18.01 -22.45 -15.35
C GLU A 232 -17.76 -23.05 -16.75
N GLY A 233 -18.51 -22.56 -17.76
CA GLY A 233 -18.26 -22.88 -19.16
C GLY A 233 -16.91 -22.34 -19.64
N ILE A 234 -16.16 -23.17 -20.38
CA ILE A 234 -14.84 -22.81 -20.92
C ILE A 234 -14.99 -22.50 -22.41
N ILE A 235 -14.54 -21.33 -22.84
CA ILE A 235 -14.63 -20.87 -24.24
C ILE A 235 -13.33 -21.05 -25.01
N ASN A 236 -12.20 -21.20 -24.30
CA ASN A 236 -10.91 -21.36 -24.94
C ASN A 236 -9.91 -22.11 -24.04
N TYR A 237 -9.11 -22.96 -24.68
CA TYR A 237 -8.04 -23.76 -24.10
C TYR A 237 -6.72 -23.42 -24.79
N THR A 238 -5.71 -23.04 -24.03
CA THR A 238 -4.37 -22.77 -24.56
C THR A 238 -3.35 -23.55 -23.76
N VAL A 239 -2.47 -24.30 -24.43
CA VAL A 239 -1.33 -24.96 -23.76
C VAL A 239 -0.05 -24.26 -24.18
N LEU A 240 0.77 -23.89 -23.19
CA LEU A 240 2.09 -23.33 -23.36
C LEU A 240 3.14 -24.31 -22.84
N ASP A 241 4.33 -24.34 -23.45
CA ASP A 241 5.47 -25.05 -22.88
C ASP A 241 6.12 -24.26 -21.72
N ASN A 242 7.16 -24.83 -21.13
CA ASN A 242 7.91 -24.22 -20.02
C ASN A 242 8.65 -22.92 -20.39
N THR A 243 8.76 -22.57 -21.67
CA THR A 243 9.32 -21.30 -22.14
C THR A 243 8.23 -20.25 -22.39
N GLY A 244 6.95 -20.62 -22.26
CA GLY A 244 5.80 -19.78 -22.57
C GLY A 244 5.40 -19.80 -24.04
N LYS A 245 6.03 -20.64 -24.88
CA LYS A 245 5.63 -20.79 -26.29
C LYS A 245 4.29 -21.51 -26.37
N GLN A 246 3.37 -20.96 -27.14
CA GLN A 246 2.07 -21.57 -27.40
C GLN A 246 2.22 -22.82 -28.26
N ILE A 247 1.72 -23.95 -27.75
CA ILE A 247 1.74 -25.25 -28.41
C ILE A 247 0.40 -25.52 -29.09
N ILE A 248 -0.72 -25.24 -28.42
CA ILE A 248 -2.07 -25.33 -28.98
C ILE A 248 -2.95 -24.22 -28.43
N ASN A 249 -3.89 -23.76 -29.25
CA ASN A 249 -4.97 -22.85 -28.86
C ASN A 249 -6.25 -23.29 -29.57
N THR A 250 -7.26 -23.72 -28.81
CA THR A 250 -8.50 -24.27 -29.35
C THR A 250 -9.71 -23.86 -28.51
N LYS A 251 -10.88 -23.76 -29.15
CA LYS A 251 -12.17 -23.58 -28.47
C LYS A 251 -12.86 -24.90 -28.14
N LEU A 252 -12.36 -26.02 -28.69
CA LEU A 252 -12.98 -27.34 -28.56
C LEU A 252 -12.14 -28.23 -27.65
N LYS A 253 -12.76 -28.75 -26.59
CA LYS A 253 -12.10 -29.69 -25.67
C LYS A 253 -11.63 -30.97 -26.38
N SER A 254 -12.37 -31.45 -27.37
CA SER A 254 -12.00 -32.64 -28.15
C SER A 254 -10.69 -32.47 -28.93
N GLU A 255 -10.39 -31.26 -29.42
CA GLU A 255 -9.13 -30.98 -30.09
C GLU A 255 -7.95 -31.01 -29.11
N LEU A 256 -8.14 -30.45 -27.91
CA LEU A 256 -7.17 -30.55 -26.82
C LEU A 256 -6.94 -32.01 -26.42
N ASP A 257 -8.00 -32.82 -26.34
CA ASP A 257 -7.91 -34.25 -25.98
C ASP A 257 -7.19 -35.08 -27.04
N ASN A 258 -7.40 -34.79 -28.33
CA ASN A 258 -6.68 -35.44 -29.42
C ASN A 258 -5.20 -35.02 -29.47
N PHE A 259 -4.88 -33.82 -28.98
CA PHE A 259 -3.52 -33.28 -28.98
C PHE A 259 -2.69 -33.68 -27.75
N SER A 260 -3.31 -33.80 -26.57
CA SER A 260 -2.65 -34.10 -25.29
C SER A 260 -1.72 -35.33 -25.31
N PRO A 261 -2.05 -36.44 -26.01
CA PRO A 261 -1.15 -37.59 -26.14
C PRO A 261 0.16 -37.27 -26.88
N GLN A 262 0.15 -36.27 -27.78
CA GLN A 262 1.28 -35.90 -28.64
C GLN A 262 2.31 -35.00 -27.92
N LEU A 263 2.00 -34.57 -26.70
CA LEU A 263 2.93 -33.80 -25.88
C LEU A 263 4.09 -34.70 -25.40
N ASN A 264 5.31 -34.18 -25.51
CA ASN A 264 6.47 -34.80 -24.89
C ASN A 264 6.39 -34.71 -23.36
N SER A 265 7.03 -35.65 -22.67
CA SER A 265 7.21 -35.61 -21.22
C SER A 265 7.79 -34.27 -20.77
N GLY A 266 7.18 -33.65 -19.77
CA GLY A 266 7.59 -32.33 -19.32
C GLY A 266 6.50 -31.49 -18.68
N LEU A 267 6.85 -30.23 -18.46
CA LEU A 267 5.99 -29.24 -17.82
C LEU A 267 5.31 -28.33 -18.84
N TYR A 268 4.00 -28.13 -18.65
CA TYR A 268 3.20 -27.24 -19.48
C TYR A 268 2.31 -26.34 -18.61
N ILE A 269 1.84 -25.25 -19.20
CA ILE A 269 0.84 -24.36 -18.62
C ILE A 269 -0.43 -24.45 -19.46
N LEU A 270 -1.53 -24.91 -18.86
CA LEU A 270 -2.85 -24.82 -19.44
C LEU A 270 -3.51 -23.53 -19.00
N LYS A 271 -3.76 -22.64 -19.95
CA LYS A 271 -4.57 -21.44 -19.77
C LYS A 271 -6.00 -21.71 -20.24
N LEU A 272 -6.96 -21.45 -19.36
CA LEU A 272 -8.40 -21.55 -19.63
C LEU A 272 -8.99 -20.15 -19.66
N GLN A 273 -9.83 -19.88 -20.65
CA GLN A 273 -10.69 -18.71 -20.70
C GLN A 273 -12.13 -19.15 -20.49
N PHE A 274 -12.81 -18.52 -19.55
CA PHE A 274 -14.19 -18.85 -19.18
C PHE A 274 -15.20 -17.90 -19.83
N GLU A 275 -16.45 -18.34 -19.93
CA GLU A 275 -17.57 -17.54 -20.45
C GLU A 275 -17.80 -16.25 -19.67
N ASN A 276 -17.51 -16.25 -18.36
CA ASN A 276 -17.63 -15.08 -17.48
C ASN A 276 -16.51 -14.03 -17.68
N GLY A 277 -15.60 -14.25 -18.64
CA GLY A 277 -14.48 -13.36 -18.94
C GLY A 277 -13.22 -13.61 -18.11
N GLN A 278 -13.25 -14.52 -17.14
CA GLN A 278 -12.09 -14.87 -16.31
C GLN A 278 -11.06 -15.72 -17.08
N ASN A 279 -9.81 -15.68 -16.61
CA ASN A 279 -8.72 -16.51 -17.12
C ASN A 279 -7.99 -17.21 -15.97
N ALA A 280 -7.85 -18.53 -16.06
CA ALA A 280 -7.09 -19.32 -15.10
C ALA A 280 -5.90 -20.03 -15.77
N ASN A 281 -4.81 -20.14 -15.02
CA ASN A 281 -3.60 -20.84 -15.45
C ASN A 281 -3.36 -22.04 -14.55
N TYR A 282 -3.18 -23.21 -15.15
CA TYR A 282 -2.92 -24.46 -14.45
C TYR A 282 -1.60 -25.06 -14.88
N LYS A 283 -0.85 -25.57 -13.91
CA LYS A 283 0.34 -26.37 -14.15
C LYS A 283 -0.08 -27.77 -14.61
N LEU A 284 0.45 -28.23 -15.75
CA LEU A 284 0.29 -29.60 -16.25
C LEU A 284 1.63 -30.32 -16.28
N VAL A 285 1.66 -31.59 -15.87
CA VAL A 285 2.85 -32.45 -15.92
C VAL A 285 2.53 -33.67 -16.79
N LYS A 286 3.14 -33.75 -17.97
CA LYS A 286 3.12 -34.94 -18.82
C LYS A 286 4.25 -35.86 -18.40
N LYS A 287 3.94 -37.12 -18.16
CA LYS A 287 4.95 -38.14 -17.82
C LYS A 287 5.82 -38.53 -19.00
#